data_AF-A0A1T4X4T8-F1
#
_entry.id   AF-A0A1T4X4T8-F1
#
_cell.length_a   1.000
_cell.length_b   1.000
_cell.length_c   1.000
_cell.angle_alpha   90.00
_cell.angle_beta   90.00
_cell.angle_gamma   90.00
#
_symmetry.space_group_name_H-M   'P 1'
#
loop_
_entity.id
_entity.type
_entity.pdbx_description
1 polymer ?
#
loop_
_entity_poly.entity_id
_entity_poly.type
_entity_poly.pdbx_seq_one_letter_code
_entity_poly.pdbx_strand_id
1 'polypeptide(L)'
;MKVGVVKVITNPKSCQGCRACESICSLYHFNKINPKSTGIKIKELDEYGKFSQTVCQQCADMPCAKACPQNAISRNSYSGAVTIGDNCTGCGECAKVCPINAIEIIQIDGNYRAFKCDLCGGVPQCVSICPRQALGW
;
A
#
# COMPACT_ATOMS: atom_id res chain seq x y z
N MET A 1 22.78 14.50 -0.92
CA MET A 1 21.42 14.40 -0.33
C MET A 1 21.06 12.94 -0.21
N LYS A 2 20.69 12.43 0.98
CA LYS A 2 20.02 11.12 1.07
C LYS A 2 18.66 11.31 0.38
N VAL A 3 18.44 10.64 -0.74
CA VAL A 3 17.15 10.67 -1.46
C VAL A 3 16.08 10.25 -0.45
N GLY A 4 15.23 11.20 -0.05
CA GLY A 4 14.17 10.96 0.93
C GLY A 4 13.26 9.85 0.43
N VAL A 5 12.85 8.96 1.32
CA VAL A 5 11.86 7.93 0.99
C VAL A 5 10.52 8.63 0.79
N VAL A 6 10.00 8.64 -0.43
CA VAL A 6 8.66 9.17 -0.72
C VAL A 6 7.62 8.13 -0.26
N LYS A 7 6.62 8.57 0.50
CA LYS A 7 5.59 7.68 1.08
C LYS A 7 4.31 8.44 1.36
N VAL A 8 3.18 7.72 1.42
CA VAL A 8 1.95 8.29 1.97
C VAL A 8 2.10 8.50 3.47
N ILE A 9 1.84 9.72 3.92
CA ILE A 9 1.83 10.10 5.33
C ILE A 9 0.41 9.90 5.87
N THR A 10 0.28 9.27 7.04
CA THR A 10 -1.02 9.01 7.67
C THR A 10 -1.21 9.89 8.90
N ASN A 11 -2.44 10.39 9.09
CA ASN A 11 -2.85 11.09 10.30
C ASN A 11 -4.07 10.39 10.92
N PRO A 12 -3.87 9.53 11.92
CA PRO A 12 -4.95 8.82 12.61
C PRO A 12 -5.97 9.75 13.29
N LYS A 13 -5.54 10.92 13.77
CA LYS A 13 -6.41 11.87 14.48
C LYS A 13 -7.46 12.52 13.59
N SER A 14 -7.17 12.64 12.29
CA SER A 14 -8.11 13.20 11.30
C SER A 14 -8.92 12.13 10.57
N CYS A 15 -8.60 10.84 10.75
CA CYS A 15 -9.32 9.77 10.07
C CYS A 15 -10.70 9.56 10.69
N GLN A 16 -11.74 9.52 9.85
CA GLN A 16 -13.12 9.25 10.27
C GLN A 16 -13.64 7.86 9.83
N GLY A 17 -12.74 6.98 9.37
CA GLY A 17 -13.15 5.63 8.99
C GLY A 17 -14.01 5.51 7.73
N CYS A 18 -14.13 6.54 6.88
CA CYS A 18 -15.02 6.52 5.70
C CYS A 18 -14.60 5.55 4.57
N ARG A 19 -13.40 4.95 4.64
CA ARG A 19 -12.86 3.96 3.69
C ARG A 19 -12.77 4.39 2.22
N ALA A 20 -12.97 5.68 1.90
CA ALA A 20 -12.82 6.20 0.53
C ALA A 20 -11.44 5.89 -0.10
N CYS A 21 -10.39 5.91 0.73
CA CYS A 21 -9.03 5.55 0.31
C CYS A 21 -8.87 4.07 -0.08
N GLU A 22 -9.59 3.14 0.58
CA GLU A 22 -9.59 1.72 0.22
C GLU A 22 -10.33 1.51 -1.10
N SER A 23 -11.50 2.15 -1.24
CA SER A 23 -12.33 2.06 -2.45
C SER A 23 -11.62 2.60 -3.68
N ILE A 24 -11.01 3.80 -3.61
CA ILE A 24 -10.33 4.38 -4.77
C ILE A 24 -9.08 3.58 -5.15
N CYS A 25 -8.35 3.04 -4.18
CA CYS A 25 -7.17 2.23 -4.45
C CYS A 25 -7.57 0.96 -5.22
N SER A 26 -8.62 0.27 -4.75
CA SER A 26 -9.13 -0.93 -5.43
C SER A 26 -9.63 -0.60 -6.84
N LEU A 27 -10.38 0.49 -6.98
CA LEU A 27 -10.92 0.92 -8.27
C LEU A 27 -9.82 1.27 -9.27
N TYR A 28 -8.81 2.03 -8.84
CA TYR A 28 -7.71 2.47 -9.69
C TYR A 28 -6.85 1.30 -10.17
N HIS A 29 -6.54 0.33 -9.30
CA HIS A 29 -5.63 -0.77 -9.66
C HIS A 29 -6.34 -1.99 -10.26
N PHE A 30 -7.60 -2.24 -9.90
CA PHE A 30 -8.29 -3.50 -10.24
C PHE A 30 -9.64 -3.31 -10.91
N ASN A 31 -10.05 -2.06 -11.17
CA ASN A 31 -11.36 -1.71 -11.73
C ASN A 31 -12.55 -2.33 -10.95
N LYS A 32 -12.39 -2.45 -9.63
CA LYS A 32 -13.35 -3.10 -8.70
C LYS A 32 -13.36 -2.34 -7.38
N ILE A 33 -14.47 -2.40 -6.64
CA ILE A 33 -14.54 -1.92 -5.26
C ILE A 33 -14.45 -3.13 -4.34
N ASN A 34 -13.24 -3.47 -3.91
CA ASN A 34 -13.01 -4.58 -2.99
C ASN A 34 -12.04 -4.17 -1.87
N PRO A 35 -12.50 -3.96 -0.62
CA PRO A 35 -11.65 -3.55 0.50
C PRO A 35 -10.62 -4.62 0.90
N LYS A 36 -10.72 -5.86 0.39
CA LYS A 36 -9.65 -6.86 0.53
C LYS A 36 -8.49 -6.62 -0.43
N SER A 37 -8.74 -6.03 -1.60
CA SER A 37 -7.74 -5.77 -2.65
C SER A 37 -7.40 -4.28 -2.71
N THR A 38 -6.54 -3.83 -1.79
CA THR A 38 -6.14 -2.42 -1.62
C THR A 38 -4.74 -2.34 -0.99
N GLY A 39 -3.98 -1.28 -1.33
CA GLY A 39 -2.65 -0.98 -0.80
C GLY A 39 -2.67 -0.14 0.48
N ILE A 40 -3.86 0.24 0.94
CA ILE A 40 -4.12 0.95 2.20
C ILE A 40 -5.27 0.28 2.94
N LYS A 41 -5.15 0.14 4.26
CA LYS A 41 -6.18 -0.47 5.12
C LYS A 41 -6.58 0.47 6.24
N ILE A 42 -7.88 0.54 6.50
CA ILE A 42 -8.45 1.25 7.65
C ILE A 42 -8.92 0.23 8.69
N LYS A 43 -8.37 0.35 9.89
CA LYS A 43 -8.78 -0.44 11.06
C LYS A 43 -9.40 0.48 12.10
N GLU A 44 -10.57 0.09 12.60
CA GLU A 44 -11.19 0.68 13.77
C GLU A 44 -10.53 0.10 15.03
N LEU A 45 -10.14 0.97 15.95
CA LEU A 45 -9.34 0.63 17.12
C LEU A 45 -10.19 0.54 18.39
N ASP A 46 -11.29 1.26 18.45
CA ASP A 46 -12.21 1.30 19.59
C ASP A 46 -13.62 1.70 19.15
N GLU A 47 -14.58 1.59 20.06
CA GLU A 47 -16.00 1.95 19.87
C GLU A 47 -16.26 3.46 19.76
N TYR A 48 -15.24 4.30 20.01
CA TYR A 48 -15.34 5.76 19.95
C TYR A 48 -14.95 6.34 18.59
N GLY A 49 -14.76 5.48 17.59
CA GLY A 49 -14.41 5.90 16.23
C GLY A 49 -12.96 6.34 16.10
N LYS A 50 -12.03 5.71 16.85
CA LYS A 50 -10.60 5.87 16.59
C LYS A 50 -10.17 4.91 15.48
N PHE A 51 -9.49 5.44 14.47
CA PHE A 51 -9.05 4.66 13.31
C PHE A 51 -7.53 4.71 13.14
N SER A 52 -6.95 3.65 12.60
CA SER A 52 -5.58 3.63 12.08
C SER A 52 -5.57 3.34 10.58
N GLN A 53 -4.64 3.98 9.87
CA GLN A 53 -4.37 3.73 8.46
C GLN A 53 -3.04 2.99 8.30
N THR A 54 -3.09 1.79 7.71
CA THR A 54 -1.90 1.01 7.36
C THR A 54 -1.63 1.17 5.87
N VAL A 55 -0.47 1.68 5.50
CA VAL A 55 0.01 1.86 4.12
C VAL A 55 1.51 1.59 4.06
N CYS A 56 2.00 1.07 2.93
CA CYS A 56 3.41 0.76 2.77
C CYS A 56 4.30 1.98 3.05
N GLN A 57 5.32 1.80 3.89
CA GLN A 57 6.24 2.88 4.30
C GLN A 57 7.41 3.10 3.31
N GLN A 58 7.44 2.36 2.20
CA GLN A 58 8.43 2.53 1.13
C GLN A 58 9.90 2.38 1.60
N CYS A 59 10.11 1.57 2.64
CA CYS A 59 11.35 1.45 3.43
C CYS A 59 12.62 1.50 2.58
N ALA A 60 13.63 2.26 3.04
CA ALA A 60 14.90 2.42 2.33
C ALA A 60 15.66 1.09 2.19
N ASP A 61 15.62 0.25 3.23
CA ASP A 61 16.33 -1.02 3.35
C ASP A 61 15.60 -2.22 2.71
N MET A 62 14.35 -2.01 2.27
CA MET A 62 13.51 -2.94 1.49
C MET A 62 13.59 -4.41 1.95
N PRO A 63 13.22 -4.76 3.19
CA PRO A 63 13.24 -6.15 3.67
C PRO A 63 12.39 -7.07 2.78
N CYS A 64 11.27 -6.56 2.26
CA CYS A 64 10.42 -7.27 1.31
C CYS A 64 11.16 -7.69 0.02
N ALA A 65 12.06 -6.85 -0.50
CA ALA A 65 12.85 -7.17 -1.68
C ALA A 65 13.90 -8.24 -1.39
N LYS A 66 14.61 -8.12 -0.26
CA LYS A 66 15.59 -9.11 0.19
C LYS A 66 14.99 -10.50 0.40
N ALA A 67 13.74 -10.58 0.84
CA ALA A 67 13.02 -11.83 1.03
C ALA A 67 12.39 -12.40 -0.25
N CYS A 68 12.38 -11.67 -1.38
CA CYS A 68 11.70 -12.11 -2.58
C CYS A 68 12.55 -13.09 -3.38
N PRO A 69 12.20 -14.39 -3.46
CA PRO A 69 13.01 -15.37 -4.20
C PRO A 69 13.02 -15.15 -5.71
N GLN A 70 12.03 -14.41 -6.23
CA GLN A 70 11.89 -14.11 -7.66
C GLN A 70 12.57 -12.81 -8.06
N ASN A 71 13.12 -12.04 -7.11
CA ASN A 71 13.60 -10.67 -7.35
C ASN A 71 12.53 -9.77 -8.00
N ALA A 72 11.26 -9.97 -7.64
CA ALA A 72 10.14 -9.23 -8.22
C ALA A 72 9.91 -7.85 -7.60
N ILE A 73 10.68 -7.44 -6.59
CA ILE A 73 10.46 -6.20 -5.85
C ILE A 73 11.67 -5.29 -6.03
N SER A 74 11.45 -4.09 -6.54
CA SER A 74 12.50 -3.12 -6.82
C SER A 74 12.01 -1.69 -6.57
N ARG A 75 12.94 -0.74 -6.55
CA ARG A 75 12.60 0.69 -6.49
C ARG A 75 12.48 1.24 -7.91
N ASN A 76 11.32 1.80 -8.23
CA ASN A 76 11.09 2.53 -9.47
C ASN A 76 11.96 3.81 -9.47
N SER A 77 12.75 3.99 -10.52
CA SER A 77 13.68 5.11 -10.66
C SER A 77 13.01 6.46 -10.87
N TYR A 78 11.77 6.48 -11.40
CA TYR A 78 11.03 7.69 -11.71
C TYR A 78 10.18 8.16 -10.52
N SER A 79 9.36 7.27 -9.97
CA SER A 79 8.46 7.60 -8.86
C SER A 79 9.10 7.46 -7.49
N GLY A 80 10.26 6.80 -7.39
CA GLY A 80 10.90 6.46 -6.12
C GLY A 80 10.16 5.38 -5.31
N ALA A 81 9.02 4.88 -5.81
CA ALA A 81 8.22 3.86 -5.14
C ALA A 81 8.92 2.50 -5.16
N VAL A 82 8.81 1.75 -4.08
CA VAL A 82 9.06 0.31 -4.10
C VAL A 82 7.85 -0.33 -4.76
N THR A 83 8.03 -1.08 -5.86
CA THR A 83 6.96 -1.72 -6.63
C THR A 83 7.11 -3.24 -6.62
N ILE A 84 6.12 -3.95 -7.15
CA ILE A 84 6.15 -5.41 -7.35
C ILE A 84 5.91 -5.65 -8.84
N GLY A 85 6.82 -6.35 -9.50
CA GLY A 85 6.77 -6.66 -10.92
C GLY A 85 5.99 -7.93 -11.25
N ASP A 86 5.82 -8.18 -12.54
CA ASP A 86 4.97 -9.26 -13.07
C ASP A 86 5.50 -10.67 -12.83
N ASN A 87 6.79 -10.82 -12.54
CA ASN A 87 7.41 -12.09 -12.15
C ASN A 87 7.07 -12.51 -10.70
N CYS A 88 6.16 -11.80 -10.02
CA CYS A 88 5.66 -12.21 -8.71
C CYS A 88 4.80 -13.48 -8.82
N THR A 89 5.16 -14.51 -8.04
CA THR A 89 4.44 -15.80 -7.98
C THR A 89 3.42 -15.87 -6.85
N GLY A 90 3.27 -14.82 -6.05
CA GLY A 90 2.34 -14.82 -4.90
C GLY A 90 2.80 -15.65 -3.69
N CYS A 91 4.07 -16.07 -3.62
CA CYS A 91 4.58 -16.95 -2.55
C CYS A 91 4.47 -16.40 -1.11
N GLY A 92 4.31 -15.10 -0.92
CA GLY A 92 4.04 -14.50 0.40
C GLY A 92 5.25 -14.19 1.27
N GLU A 93 6.48 -14.52 0.88
CA GLU A 93 7.68 -14.26 1.70
C GLU A 93 7.86 -12.76 2.03
N CYS A 94 7.59 -11.89 1.06
CA CYS A 94 7.64 -10.44 1.27
C CYS A 94 6.62 -9.96 2.33
N ALA A 95 5.44 -10.59 2.40
CA ALA A 95 4.41 -10.22 3.36
C ALA A 95 4.82 -10.63 4.79
N LYS A 96 5.41 -11.82 4.96
CA LYS A 96 5.89 -12.31 6.26
C LYS A 96 6.92 -11.40 6.92
N VAL A 97 7.79 -10.77 6.11
CA VAL A 97 8.86 -9.89 6.61
C VAL A 97 8.43 -8.42 6.72
N CYS A 98 7.20 -8.06 6.37
CA CYS A 98 6.73 -6.68 6.43
C CYS A 98 6.37 -6.30 7.88
N PRO A 99 7.10 -5.38 8.55
CA PRO A 99 6.89 -5.12 9.98
C PRO A 99 5.52 -4.54 10.34
N ILE A 100 4.83 -3.95 9.35
CA ILE A 100 3.54 -3.31 9.52
C ILE A 100 2.41 -4.00 8.75
N ASN A 101 2.67 -5.19 8.18
CA ASN A 101 1.68 -5.98 7.44
C ASN A 101 0.99 -5.18 6.31
N ALA A 102 1.77 -4.41 5.54
CA ALA A 102 1.25 -3.56 4.45
C ALA A 102 1.24 -4.26 3.08
N ILE A 103 1.50 -5.56 3.03
CA ILE A 103 1.55 -6.37 1.79
C ILE A 103 0.47 -7.44 1.90
N GLU A 104 -0.42 -7.46 0.92
CA GLU A 104 -1.53 -8.42 0.80
C GLU A 104 -1.21 -9.43 -0.30
N ILE A 105 -1.71 -10.66 -0.17
CA ILE A 105 -1.70 -11.64 -1.26
C ILE A 105 -3.11 -11.71 -1.83
N ILE A 106 -3.27 -11.27 -3.07
CA ILE A 106 -4.57 -11.11 -3.71
C ILE A 106 -4.60 -11.80 -5.07
N GLN A 107 -5.81 -12.13 -5.55
CA GLN A 107 -5.99 -12.64 -6.90
C GLN A 107 -6.12 -11.48 -7.89
N ILE A 108 -5.22 -11.47 -8.87
CA ILE A 108 -5.22 -10.56 -10.03
C ILE A 108 -5.31 -11.46 -11.26
N ASP A 109 -6.38 -11.32 -12.05
CA ASP A 109 -6.62 -12.10 -13.27
C ASP A 109 -6.44 -13.62 -13.09
N GLY A 110 -7.01 -14.15 -12.00
CA GLY A 110 -6.97 -15.58 -11.66
C GLY A 110 -5.67 -16.07 -11.00
N ASN A 111 -4.64 -15.22 -10.90
CA ASN A 111 -3.34 -15.57 -10.31
C ASN A 111 -3.12 -14.86 -8.97
N TYR A 112 -2.53 -15.56 -8.00
CA TYR A 112 -2.14 -14.92 -6.75
C TYR A 112 -0.88 -14.08 -6.94
N ARG A 113 -0.94 -12.82 -6.49
CA ARG A 113 0.19 -11.89 -6.50
C ARG A 113 0.23 -11.10 -5.20
N ALA A 114 1.43 -10.72 -4.81
CA ALA A 114 1.60 -9.76 -3.73
C ALA A 114 1.23 -8.36 -4.22
N PHE A 115 0.51 -7.61 -3.40
CA PHE A 115 0.12 -6.24 -3.67
C PHE A 115 0.35 -5.37 -2.43
N LYS A 116 0.83 -4.15 -2.68
CA LYS A 116 1.03 -3.09 -1.68
C LYS A 116 0.94 -1.76 -2.38
N CYS A 117 0.82 -0.68 -1.60
CA CYS A 117 0.89 0.67 -2.15
C CYS A 117 2.17 0.86 -2.99
N ASP A 118 1.98 1.27 -4.24
CA ASP A 118 3.00 1.58 -5.24
C ASP A 118 3.04 3.09 -5.55
N LEU A 119 2.35 3.88 -4.71
CA LEU A 119 2.24 5.34 -4.80
C LEU A 119 1.50 5.81 -6.06
N CYS A 120 0.76 4.90 -6.72
CA CYS A 120 0.00 5.15 -7.94
C CYS A 120 0.87 5.82 -9.03
N GLY A 121 2.13 5.41 -9.15
CA GLY A 121 3.08 5.99 -10.10
C GLY A 121 3.57 7.40 -9.76
N GLY A 122 3.31 7.90 -8.55
CA GLY A 122 3.73 9.23 -8.08
C GLY A 122 2.59 10.19 -7.74
N VAL A 123 1.34 9.79 -7.98
CA VAL A 123 0.15 10.58 -7.64
C VAL A 123 -0.84 9.72 -6.85
N PRO A 124 -0.65 9.56 -5.52
CA PRO A 124 -1.47 8.66 -4.72
C PRO A 124 -2.94 9.06 -4.67
N GLN A 125 -3.81 8.27 -5.30
CA GLN A 125 -5.24 8.57 -5.40
C GLN A 125 -5.95 8.63 -4.05
N CYS A 126 -5.47 7.85 -3.07
CA CYS A 126 -5.99 7.86 -1.71
C CYS A 126 -5.80 9.20 -1.01
N VAL A 127 -4.70 9.93 -1.31
CA VAL A 127 -4.45 11.28 -0.79
C VAL A 127 -5.42 12.26 -1.44
N SER A 128 -5.57 12.21 -2.76
CA SER A 128 -6.44 13.11 -3.53
C SER A 128 -7.91 13.03 -3.11
N ILE A 129 -8.42 11.84 -2.75
CA ILE A 129 -9.84 11.66 -2.41
C ILE A 129 -10.15 11.84 -0.92
N CYS A 130 -9.14 11.97 -0.05
CA CYS A 130 -9.38 11.94 1.40
C CYS A 130 -10.12 13.21 1.87
N PRO A 131 -11.42 13.15 2.22
CA PRO A 131 -12.20 14.36 2.53
C PRO A 131 -11.76 15.04 3.83
N ARG A 132 -11.07 14.29 4.70
CA ARG A 132 -10.55 14.78 5.98
C ARG A 132 -9.08 15.19 5.92
N GLN A 133 -8.44 15.07 4.77
CA GLN A 133 -7.00 15.31 4.61
C GLN A 133 -6.19 14.51 5.65
N ALA A 134 -6.66 13.30 5.97
CA ALA A 134 -6.01 12.39 6.91
C ALA A 134 -4.82 11.64 6.27
N LEU A 135 -4.54 11.92 5.00
CA LEU A 135 -3.47 11.35 4.20
C LEU A 135 -2.73 12.49 3.49
N GLY A 136 -1.41 12.38 3.37
CA GLY A 136 -0.53 13.31 2.65
C GLY A 136 0.52 12.58 1.82
N TRP A 137 1.27 13.32 0.99
CA TRP A 137 2.27 12.81 0.05
C TRP A 137 3.42 13.80 -0.13
#